data_AF-A0A946IMW5-F1
#
_entry.id   AF-A0A946IMW5-F1
#
_cell.length_a   1.000
_cell.length_b   1.000
_cell.length_c   1.000
_cell.angle_alpha   90.00
_cell.angle_beta   90.00
_cell.angle_gamma   90.00
#
_symmetry.space_group_name_H-M   'P 1'
#
loop_
_entity.id
_entity.type
_entity.pdbx_description
1 polymer ?
#
loop_
_entity_poly.entity_id
_entity_poly.type
_entity_poly.pdbx_seq_one_letter_code
_entity_poly.pdbx_strand_id
1 'polypeptide(L)'
;MFLSKLRNKKEVISWSLYDFANQPFTTIIVTFVYGAFFTSVIASDENTGTLFWTWGIASTAIIVSILSPILGALADKGGYRKFFLILFTWICAIFSILLYFPQSGDVFFALSLFVIANISFELGSVFCNSYL
;
A
#
# COMPACT_ATOMS: atom_id res chain seq x y z
N MET A 1 2.28 18.41 26.88
CA MET A 1 1.17 18.79 27.78
C MET A 1 -0.16 18.10 27.44
N PHE A 2 -0.44 17.69 26.20
CA PHE A 2 -1.68 16.97 25.82
C PHE A 2 -1.64 15.44 26.03
N LEU A 3 -0.50 14.82 25.72
CA LEU A 3 -0.32 13.36 25.83
C LEU A 3 -0.42 12.83 27.26
N SER A 4 -0.25 13.67 28.28
CA SER A 4 -0.23 13.22 29.68
C SER A 4 -1.58 12.72 30.20
N LYS A 5 -2.69 13.13 29.56
CA LYS A 5 -4.08 12.84 29.94
C LYS A 5 -4.67 11.57 29.30
N LEU A 6 -3.96 10.96 28.34
CA LEU A 6 -4.42 9.76 27.63
C LEU A 6 -4.11 8.50 28.45
N ARG A 7 -5.14 7.68 28.66
CA ARG A 7 -5.07 6.43 29.44
C ARG A 7 -4.13 5.38 28.82
N ASN A 8 -3.88 5.45 27.49
CA ASN A 8 -2.99 4.56 26.73
C ASN A 8 -2.00 5.33 25.81
N LYS A 9 -1.08 6.13 26.38
CA LYS A 9 -0.12 6.95 25.59
C LYS A 9 0.73 6.15 24.60
N LYS A 10 1.18 4.96 25.00
CA LYS A 10 2.02 4.08 24.16
C LYS A 10 1.26 3.61 22.92
N GLU A 11 -0.02 3.29 23.07
CA GLU A 11 -0.87 2.82 21.98
C GLU A 11 -1.15 3.94 20.99
N VAL A 12 -1.50 5.14 21.48
CA VAL A 12 -1.72 6.33 20.63
C VAL A 12 -0.47 6.66 19.84
N ILE A 13 0.71 6.67 20.47
CA ILE A 13 1.98 6.94 19.77
C ILE A 13 2.26 5.87 18.72
N SER A 14 2.06 4.58 19.02
CA SER A 14 2.28 3.50 18.05
C SER A 14 1.36 3.61 16.83
N TRP A 15 0.06 3.88 17.03
CA TRP A 15 -0.88 4.06 15.92
C TRP A 15 -0.61 5.33 15.13
N SER A 16 -0.25 6.44 15.79
CA SER A 16 0.15 7.66 15.08
C SER A 16 1.43 7.47 14.25
N LEU A 17 2.40 6.70 14.75
CA LEU A 17 3.60 6.36 13.98
C LEU A 17 3.29 5.44 12.79
N TYR A 18 2.36 4.51 12.95
CA TYR A 18 1.91 3.64 11.86
C TYR A 18 1.23 4.46 10.75
N ASP A 19 0.32 5.38 11.11
CA ASP A 19 -0.33 6.27 10.16
C ASP A 19 0.68 7.19 9.46
N PHE A 20 1.65 7.73 10.21
CA PHE A 20 2.76 8.50 9.64
C PHE A 20 3.62 7.69 8.66
N ALA A 21 3.88 6.42 8.94
CA ALA A 21 4.67 5.56 8.06
C ALA A 21 3.94 5.19 6.75
N ASN A 22 2.60 5.24 6.74
CA ASN A 22 1.81 4.94 5.55
C ASN A 22 1.78 6.10 4.54
N GLN A 23 1.86 7.35 5.02
CA GLN A 23 1.78 8.57 4.20
C GLN A 23 2.78 8.61 3.03
N PRO A 24 4.09 8.32 3.23
CA PRO A 24 5.07 8.34 2.16
C PRO A 24 4.75 7.38 1.02
N PHE A 25 4.14 6.23 1.31
CA PHE A 25 3.78 5.26 0.27
C PHE A 25 2.78 5.88 -0.72
N THR A 26 1.69 6.44 -0.22
CA THR A 26 0.67 7.08 -1.06
C THR A 26 1.22 8.30 -1.79
N THR A 27 1.96 9.17 -1.10
CA THR A 27 2.50 10.39 -1.72
C THR A 27 3.58 10.09 -2.76
N ILE A 28 4.59 9.27 -2.43
CA ILE A 28 5.76 9.05 -3.29
C ILE A 28 5.46 8.00 -4.35
N ILE A 29 4.91 6.85 -3.96
CA ILE A 29 4.75 5.71 -4.86
C ILE A 29 3.47 5.86 -5.70
N VAL A 30 2.35 6.22 -5.08
CA VAL A 30 1.08 6.28 -5.82
C VAL A 30 0.94 7.60 -6.59
N THR A 31 1.26 8.75 -6.00
CA THR A 31 0.92 10.07 -6.57
C THR A 31 2.05 10.78 -7.32
N PHE A 32 3.20 11.02 -6.68
CA PHE A 32 4.14 12.06 -7.18
C PHE A 32 5.37 11.52 -7.91
N VAL A 33 5.99 10.44 -7.43
CA VAL A 33 7.33 10.04 -7.92
C VAL A 33 7.24 8.83 -8.81
N TYR A 34 6.72 7.71 -8.31
CA TYR A 34 6.80 6.46 -9.05
C TYR A 34 5.84 6.42 -10.26
N GLY A 35 4.66 7.04 -10.15
CA GLY A 35 3.75 7.19 -11.30
C GLY A 35 4.39 7.98 -12.44
N ALA A 36 5.03 9.12 -12.15
CA ALA A 36 5.74 9.91 -13.15
C ALA A 36 6.98 9.19 -13.69
N PHE A 37 7.73 8.48 -12.83
CA PHE A 37 8.87 7.65 -13.25
C PHE A 37 8.44 6.52 -14.20
N PHE A 38 7.30 5.89 -13.91
CA PHE A 38 6.75 4.83 -14.75
C PHE A 38 6.37 5.33 -16.15
N THR A 39 5.69 6.48 -16.23
CA THR A 39 5.27 7.04 -17.53
C THR A 39 6.41 7.65 -18.33
N SER A 40 7.44 8.19 -17.67
CA SER A 40 8.54 8.90 -18.35
C SER A 40 9.80 8.06 -18.60
N VAL A 41 10.09 7.05 -17.77
CA VAL A 41 11.35 6.26 -17.84
C VAL A 41 11.12 4.81 -18.19
N ILE A 42 10.04 4.20 -17.68
CA ILE A 42 9.77 2.76 -17.88
C ILE A 42 8.98 2.52 -19.16
N ALA A 43 7.97 3.34 -19.43
CA ALA A 43 7.13 3.24 -20.62
C ALA A 43 7.85 3.81 -21.86
N SER A 44 7.71 3.12 -22.99
CA SER A 44 8.27 3.56 -24.27
C SER A 44 7.54 4.78 -24.85
N ASP A 45 6.30 5.01 -24.44
CA ASP A 45 5.43 6.09 -24.86
C ASP A 45 4.60 6.58 -23.66
N GLU A 46 4.58 7.89 -23.44
CA GLU A 46 3.98 8.51 -22.24
C GLU A 46 2.47 8.28 -22.16
N ASN A 47 1.79 8.28 -23.31
CA ASN A 47 0.35 8.09 -23.40
C ASN A 47 -0.02 6.64 -23.06
N THR A 48 0.74 5.70 -23.62
CA THR A 48 0.59 4.25 -23.36
C THR A 48 0.97 3.91 -21.91
N GLY A 49 2.01 4.54 -21.36
CA GLY A 49 2.42 4.41 -19.96
C GLY A 49 1.34 4.87 -18.99
N THR A 50 0.69 6.01 -19.27
CA THR A 50 -0.40 6.55 -18.46
C THR A 50 -1.62 5.62 -18.46
N LEU A 51 -1.95 5.03 -19.62
CA LEU A 51 -2.99 4.02 -19.73
C LEU A 51 -2.66 2.81 -18.84
N PHE A 52 -1.47 2.21 -18.99
CA PHE A 52 -1.09 1.06 -18.17
C PHE A 52 -1.09 1.37 -16.68
N TRP A 53 -0.55 2.53 -16.27
CA TRP A 53 -0.57 2.96 -14.88
C TRP A 53 -1.99 3.07 -14.31
N THR A 54 -2.89 3.70 -15.06
CA THR A 54 -4.31 3.84 -14.67
C THR A 54 -5.01 2.50 -14.58
N TRP A 55 -4.76 1.59 -15.52
CA TRP A 55 -5.25 0.21 -15.48
C TRP A 55 -4.69 -0.57 -14.29
N GLY A 56 -3.41 -0.34 -13.94
CA GLY A 56 -2.79 -0.88 -12.73
C GLY A 56 -3.54 -0.46 -11.48
N ILE A 57 -3.76 0.84 -11.29
CA ILE A 57 -4.53 1.37 -10.15
C ILE A 57 -5.96 0.80 -10.15
N ALA A 58 -6.67 0.83 -11.28
CA ALA A 58 -8.03 0.30 -11.36
C ALA A 58 -8.10 -1.19 -10.98
N SER A 59 -7.13 -2.00 -11.44
CA SER A 59 -7.05 -3.42 -11.08
C SER A 59 -6.85 -3.61 -9.57
N THR A 60 -6.01 -2.79 -8.93
CA THR A 60 -5.79 -2.86 -7.48
C THR A 60 -7.08 -2.55 -6.72
N ALA A 61 -7.83 -1.53 -7.13
CA ALA A 61 -9.09 -1.17 -6.50
C ALA A 61 -10.13 -2.29 -6.58
N ILE A 62 -10.26 -2.95 -7.73
CA ILE A 62 -11.16 -4.10 -7.90
C ILE A 62 -10.75 -5.26 -6.99
N ILE A 63 -9.46 -5.60 -6.98
CA ILE A 63 -8.93 -6.70 -6.17
C ILE A 63 -9.13 -6.41 -4.67
N VAL A 64 -8.80 -5.21 -4.22
CA VAL A 64 -9.00 -4.78 -2.82
C VAL A 64 -10.47 -4.78 -2.44
N SER A 65 -11.37 -4.30 -3.32
CA SER A 65 -12.82 -4.30 -3.05
C SER A 65 -13.37 -5.70 -2.79
N ILE A 66 -12.85 -6.71 -3.48
CA ILE A 66 -13.24 -8.11 -3.30
C ILE A 66 -12.54 -8.73 -2.08
N LEU A 67 -11.24 -8.48 -1.90
CA LEU A 67 -10.45 -9.09 -0.83
C LEU A 67 -10.76 -8.50 0.55
N SER A 68 -11.05 -7.20 0.63
CA SER A 68 -11.33 -6.47 1.87
C SER A 68 -12.40 -7.14 2.74
N PRO A 69 -13.63 -7.43 2.24
CA PRO A 69 -14.66 -8.09 3.05
C PRO A 69 -14.28 -9.53 3.45
N ILE A 70 -13.60 -10.27 2.58
CA ILE A 70 -13.21 -11.67 2.82
C ILE A 70 -12.15 -11.74 3.92
N LEU A 71 -11.09 -10.95 3.77
CA LEU A 71 -9.97 -10.92 4.71
C LEU A 71 -10.36 -10.25 6.03
N GLY A 72 -11.22 -9.23 5.99
CA GLY A 72 -11.82 -8.62 7.18
C GLY A 72 -12.61 -9.64 8.01
N ALA A 73 -13.53 -10.38 7.37
CA ALA A 73 -14.31 -11.43 8.04
C ALA A 73 -13.43 -12.57 8.60
N LEU A 74 -12.35 -12.93 7.89
CA LEU A 74 -11.40 -13.95 8.34
C LEU A 74 -10.61 -13.49 9.57
N ALA A 75 -10.13 -12.25 9.56
CA ALA A 75 -9.38 -11.67 10.66
C ALA A 75 -10.24 -11.52 11.92
N ASP A 76 -11.52 -11.18 11.75
CA ASP A 76 -12.51 -11.07 12.83
C ASP A 76 -12.81 -12.40 13.50
N LYS A 77 -12.97 -13.47 12.72
CA LYS A 77 -13.23 -14.82 13.26
C LYS A 77 -12.00 -15.47 13.89
N GLY A 78 -10.81 -15.18 13.36
CA GLY A 78 -9.57 -15.82 13.79
C GLY A 78 -8.83 -15.09 14.93
N GLY A 79 -9.16 -13.83 15.24
CA GLY A 79 -8.40 -13.03 16.21
C GLY A 79 -6.98 -12.66 15.76
N TYR A 80 -6.59 -13.01 14.52
CA TYR A 80 -5.26 -12.77 13.96
C TYR A 80 -5.10 -11.40 13.27
N ARG A 81 -6.00 -10.44 13.54
CA ARG A 81 -6.00 -9.10 12.92
C ARG A 81 -4.61 -8.42 12.96
N LYS A 82 -3.90 -8.50 14.09
CA LYS A 82 -2.54 -7.95 14.25
C LYS A 82 -1.50 -8.67 13.39
N PHE A 83 -1.63 -9.98 13.21
CA PHE A 83 -0.74 -10.76 12.35
C PHE A 83 -0.91 -10.38 10.89
N PHE A 84 -2.16 -10.27 10.42
CA PHE A 84 -2.46 -9.83 9.04
C PHE A 84 -1.94 -8.41 8.79
N LEU A 85 -2.15 -7.48 9.72
CA LEU A 85 -1.61 -6.12 9.61
C LEU A 85 -0.10 -6.14 9.41
N ILE A 86 0.64 -6.82 10.30
CA ILE A 86 2.11 -6.92 10.21
C ILE A 86 2.53 -7.58 8.88
N LEU A 87 1.86 -8.65 8.47
CA LEU A 87 2.15 -9.37 7.23
C LEU A 87 2.00 -8.45 6.01
N PHE A 88 0.89 -7.74 5.89
CA PHE A 88 0.64 -6.82 4.78
C PHE A 88 1.60 -5.63 4.78
N THR A 89 1.94 -5.07 5.94
CA THR A 89 2.96 -4.03 6.04
C THR A 89 4.33 -4.53 5.55
N TRP A 90 4.74 -5.74 5.93
CA TRP A 90 6.00 -6.32 5.46
C TRP A 90 6.00 -6.58 3.96
N ILE A 91 4.90 -7.12 3.42
CA ILE A 91 4.76 -7.33 1.97
C ILE A 91 4.85 -5.98 1.25
N CYS A 92 4.12 -4.96 1.71
CA CYS A 92 4.18 -3.62 1.16
C CYS A 92 5.62 -3.05 1.18
N ALA A 93 6.33 -3.17 2.30
CA ALA A 93 7.70 -2.68 2.43
C ALA A 93 8.67 -3.41 1.49
N ILE A 94 8.61 -4.74 1.43
CA ILE A 94 9.45 -5.56 0.54
C ILE A 94 9.20 -5.19 -0.91
N PHE A 95 7.93 -5.15 -1.35
CA PHE A 95 7.61 -4.83 -2.73
C PHE A 95 7.95 -3.38 -3.09
N SER A 96 7.85 -2.44 -2.15
CA SER A 96 8.30 -1.06 -2.34
C SER A 96 9.81 -0.96 -2.58
N ILE A 97 10.61 -1.78 -1.88
CA ILE A 97 12.06 -1.87 -2.13
C ILE A 97 12.32 -2.52 -3.50
N LEU A 98 11.51 -3.52 -3.88
CA LEU A 98 11.65 -4.19 -5.17
C LEU A 98 11.35 -3.28 -6.37
N LEU A 99 10.56 -2.21 -6.19
CA LEU A 99 10.31 -1.19 -7.21
C LEU A 99 11.59 -0.44 -7.66
N TYR A 100 12.72 -0.62 -6.97
CA TYR A 100 14.01 -0.08 -7.41
C TYR A 100 14.63 -0.85 -8.59
N PHE A 101 14.32 -2.15 -8.76
CA PHE A 101 14.96 -3.00 -9.76
C PHE A 101 14.48 -2.84 -11.22
N PRO A 102 13.22 -2.49 -11.53
CA PRO A 102 12.75 -2.35 -12.91
C PRO A 102 13.56 -1.34 -13.72
N GLN A 103 13.95 -1.73 -14.93
CA GLN A 103 14.65 -0.87 -15.89
C GLN A 103 13.72 -0.45 -17.04
N SER A 104 14.18 0.49 -17.86
CA SER A 104 13.44 0.98 -19.02
C SER A 104 13.04 -0.18 -19.95
N GLY A 105 11.74 -0.30 -20.24
CA GLY A 105 11.16 -1.39 -21.04
C GLY A 105 10.43 -2.47 -20.22
N ASP A 106 10.70 -2.60 -18.91
CA ASP A 106 10.11 -3.64 -18.05
C ASP A 106 8.75 -3.22 -17.45
N VAL A 107 7.85 -2.73 -18.30
CA VAL A 107 6.53 -2.19 -17.93
C VAL A 107 5.72 -3.18 -17.10
N PHE A 108 5.61 -4.43 -17.55
CA PHE A 108 4.81 -5.45 -16.85
C PHE A 108 5.40 -5.85 -15.50
N PHE A 109 6.74 -5.91 -15.40
CA PHE A 109 7.41 -6.24 -14.15
C PHE A 109 7.20 -5.15 -13.11
N ALA A 110 7.47 -3.88 -13.47
CA ALA A 110 7.24 -2.72 -12.61
C ALA A 110 5.78 -2.61 -12.15
N LEU A 111 4.84 -2.85 -13.07
CA LEU A 111 3.41 -2.74 -12.79
C LEU A 111 2.93 -3.87 -11.87
N SER A 112 3.41 -5.10 -12.06
CA SER A 112 3.07 -6.22 -11.16
C SER A 112 3.56 -5.98 -9.73
N LEU A 113 4.79 -5.48 -9.56
CA LEU A 113 5.34 -5.12 -8.27
C LEU A 113 4.52 -4.01 -7.60
N PHE A 114 4.17 -2.97 -8.37
CA PHE A 114 3.35 -1.87 -7.87
C PHE A 114 1.97 -2.35 -7.43
N VAL A 115 1.31 -3.17 -8.24
CA VAL A 115 -0.01 -3.73 -7.93
C VAL A 115 0.02 -4.50 -6.61
N ILE A 116 1.02 -5.35 -6.41
CA ILE A 116 1.16 -6.14 -5.16
C ILE A 116 1.43 -5.22 -3.96
N ALA A 117 2.32 -4.24 -4.12
CA ALA A 117 2.62 -3.27 -3.07
C ALA A 117 1.35 -2.48 -2.68
N ASN A 118 0.61 -1.98 -3.67
CA ASN A 118 -0.57 -1.16 -3.45
C ASN A 118 -1.73 -1.95 -2.83
N ILE A 119 -1.97 -3.19 -3.28
CA ILE A 119 -2.97 -4.07 -2.64
C ILE A 119 -2.61 -4.31 -1.18
N SER A 120 -1.34 -4.58 -0.89
CA SER A 120 -0.89 -4.83 0.48
C SER A 120 -1.03 -3.59 1.36
N PHE A 121 -0.74 -2.41 0.83
CA PHE A 121 -0.96 -1.14 1.50
C PHE A 121 -2.43 -0.90 1.84
N GLU A 122 -3.32 -1.04 0.85
CA GLU A 122 -4.77 -0.84 1.02
C GLU A 122 -5.38 -1.86 1.99
N LEU A 123 -4.99 -3.14 1.90
CA LEU A 123 -5.47 -4.14 2.87
C LEU A 123 -4.93 -3.85 4.28
N GLY A 124 -3.66 -3.44 4.41
CA GLY A 124 -3.08 -3.03 5.68
C GLY A 124 -3.78 -1.83 6.32
N SER A 125 -4.24 -0.87 5.51
CA SER A 125 -4.98 0.31 5.98
C SER A 125 -6.39 -0.07 6.48
N VAL A 126 -7.08 -0.99 5.79
CA VAL A 126 -8.38 -1.53 6.23
C VAL A 126 -8.27 -2.20 7.60
N PHE A 127 -7.24 -3.02 7.83
CA PHE A 127 -7.02 -3.65 9.13
C PHE A 127 -6.66 -2.66 10.22
N CYS A 128 -5.85 -1.64 9.91
CA CYS A 128 -5.56 -0.56 10.84
C CYS A 128 -6.84 0.16 11.28
N ASN A 129 -7.74 0.46 10.35
CA ASN A 129 -9.00 1.13 10.65
C ASN A 129 -9.95 0.25 11.49
N SER A 130 -9.86 -1.07 11.40
CA SER A 130 -10.68 -1.98 12.24
C SER A 130 -10.29 -2.00 13.73
N TYR A 131 -9.12 -1.46 14.07
CA TYR A 131 -8.60 -1.39 15.45
C TYR A 131 -8.89 -0.06 16.15
N LEU A 132 -9.33 0.95 15.38
CA LEU A 132 -9.56 2.33 15.83
C LEU A 132 -11.05 2.54 16.17
#